data_AF-A0A931R8S6-F1
#
_entry.id   AF-A0A931R8S6-F1
#
_cell.length_a   1.000
_cell.length_b   1.000
_cell.length_c   1.000
_cell.angle_alpha   90.00
_cell.angle_beta   90.00
_cell.angle_gamma   90.00
#
_symmetry.space_group_name_H-M   'P 1'
#
loop_
_entity.id
_entity.type
_entity.pdbx_description
1 polymer ?
#
loop_
_entity_poly.entity_id
_entity_poly.type
_entity_poly.pdbx_seq_one_letter_code
_entity_poly.pdbx_strand_id
1 'polypeptide(L)'
;GESLALSPRNAARYRAYVRLAEAVPTQALVAVYRRFYPLFQKQYENLGYTEKYFNDRVVEVIDHLLEAPDVHRLVLLSQPRVLYEFADPKLERLSAGQKILLRMGRENAVEMKAKLREIREALVSKVTSG
;
A
#
# COMPACT_ATOMS: atom_id res chain seq x y z
N GLY A 1 -25.75 -17.24 13.02
CA GLY A 1 -25.21 -15.94 12.61
C GLY A 1 -24.64 -16.11 11.22
N GLU A 2 -25.15 -15.38 10.23
CA GLU A 2 -24.68 -15.49 8.86
C GLU A 2 -23.19 -15.13 8.79
N SER A 3 -22.36 -16.04 8.28
CA SER A 3 -20.97 -15.75 7.99
C SER A 3 -20.92 -14.80 6.78
N LEU A 4 -20.67 -13.53 7.03
CA LEU A 4 -20.49 -12.54 5.96
C LEU A 4 -19.10 -12.74 5.35
N ALA A 5 -19.02 -12.92 4.04
CA ALA A 5 -17.75 -12.97 3.32
C ALA A 5 -17.45 -11.61 2.70
N LEU A 6 -16.16 -11.29 2.53
CA LEU A 6 -15.73 -10.13 1.76
C LEU A 6 -16.30 -10.25 0.33
N SER A 7 -17.24 -9.37 -0.01
CA SER A 7 -17.92 -9.42 -1.30
C SER A 7 -16.93 -9.23 -2.45
N PRO A 8 -17.02 -10.01 -3.55
CA PRO A 8 -16.28 -9.74 -4.79
C PRO A 8 -16.51 -8.31 -5.34
N ARG A 9 -17.65 -7.67 -5.00
CA ARG A 9 -17.92 -6.27 -5.36
C ARG A 9 -16.97 -5.26 -4.70
N ASN A 10 -16.32 -5.61 -3.58
CA ASN A 10 -15.29 -4.75 -3.00
C ASN A 10 -14.10 -4.61 -3.96
N ALA A 11 -13.68 -5.68 -4.62
CA ALA A 11 -12.61 -5.62 -5.62
C ALA A 11 -12.93 -4.62 -6.75
N ALA A 12 -14.19 -4.57 -7.19
CA ALA A 12 -14.62 -3.62 -8.23
C ALA A 12 -14.44 -2.14 -7.80
N ARG A 13 -14.63 -1.81 -6.51
CA ARG A 13 -14.42 -0.46 -5.98
C ARG A 13 -12.97 -0.02 -6.06
N TYR A 14 -12.03 -0.95 -5.85
CA TYR A 14 -10.60 -0.66 -5.89
C TYR A 14 -10.02 -0.66 -7.31
N ARG A 15 -10.69 -1.30 -8.27
CA ARG A 15 -10.19 -1.47 -9.65
C ARG A 15 -9.84 -0.15 -10.34
N ALA A 16 -10.59 0.93 -10.09
CA ALA A 16 -10.30 2.23 -10.67
C ALA A 16 -8.94 2.79 -10.16
N TYR A 17 -8.65 2.62 -8.87
CA TYR A 17 -7.38 3.06 -8.28
C TYR A 17 -6.20 2.20 -8.73
N VAL A 18 -6.40 0.89 -8.86
CA VAL A 18 -5.36 -0.03 -9.37
C VAL A 18 -4.99 0.32 -10.81
N ARG A 19 -5.99 0.51 -11.69
CA ARG A 19 -5.73 0.94 -13.07
C ARG A 19 -5.03 2.29 -13.17
N LEU A 20 -5.37 3.23 -12.29
CA LEU A 20 -4.66 4.50 -12.23
C LEU A 20 -3.20 4.29 -11.84
N ALA A 21 -2.93 3.47 -10.83
CA ALA A 21 -1.57 3.16 -10.39
C ALA A 21 -0.76 2.48 -11.51
N GLU A 22 -1.37 1.56 -12.26
CA GLU A 22 -0.76 0.91 -13.43
C GLU A 22 -0.44 1.91 -14.55
N ALA A 23 -1.38 2.82 -14.86
CA ALA A 23 -1.27 3.74 -16.00
C ALA A 23 -0.23 4.85 -15.79
N VAL A 24 0.09 5.21 -14.55
CA VAL A 24 1.08 6.27 -14.28
C VAL A 24 2.51 5.74 -14.49
N PRO A 25 3.31 6.34 -15.39
CA PRO A 25 4.70 5.93 -15.56
C PRO A 25 5.51 6.15 -14.26
N THR A 26 6.17 5.10 -13.77
CA THR A 26 6.88 5.17 -12.47
C THR A 26 7.98 6.20 -12.45
N GLN A 27 8.73 6.34 -13.54
CA GLN A 27 9.78 7.34 -13.64
C GLN A 27 9.22 8.77 -13.54
N ALA A 28 8.06 9.03 -14.15
CA ALA A 28 7.40 10.33 -14.04
C ALA A 28 6.93 10.59 -12.60
N LEU A 29 6.33 9.59 -11.94
CA LEU A 29 5.93 9.69 -10.53
C LEU A 29 7.13 9.98 -9.61
N VAL A 30 8.22 9.23 -9.79
CA VAL A 30 9.44 9.39 -8.99
C VAL A 30 10.12 10.74 -9.26
N ALA A 31 10.09 11.24 -10.49
CA ALA A 31 10.59 12.57 -10.81
C ALA A 31 9.82 13.67 -10.07
N VAL A 32 8.49 13.56 -10.01
CA VAL A 32 7.64 14.47 -9.22
C VAL A 32 7.97 14.36 -7.73
N TYR A 33 8.08 13.15 -7.19
CA TYR A 33 8.46 12.93 -5.80
C TYR A 33 9.82 13.58 -5.46
N ARG A 34 10.85 13.35 -6.29
CA ARG A 34 12.20 13.93 -6.11
C ARG A 34 12.18 15.46 -6.17
N ARG A 35 11.37 16.04 -7.06
CA ARG A 35 11.20 17.50 -7.16
C ARG A 35 10.66 18.10 -5.85
N PHE A 36 9.74 17.42 -5.18
CA PHE A 36 9.14 17.89 -3.92
C PHE A 36 9.84 17.35 -2.67
N TYR A 37 10.81 16.45 -2.80
CA TYR A 37 11.51 15.82 -1.68
C TYR A 37 12.05 16.80 -0.64
N PRO A 38 12.67 17.94 -0.99
CA PRO A 38 13.14 18.89 0.02
C PRO A 38 12.03 19.43 0.94
N LEU A 39 10.80 19.55 0.43
CA LEU A 39 9.66 19.99 1.23
C LEU A 39 9.20 18.88 2.19
N PHE A 40 9.15 17.63 1.72
CA PHE A 40 8.80 16.50 2.57
C PHE A 40 9.84 16.29 3.68
N GLN A 41 11.13 16.34 3.34
CA GLN A 41 12.22 16.22 4.29
C GLN A 41 12.14 17.30 5.37
N LYS A 42 11.98 18.57 4.97
CA LYS A 42 11.86 19.68 5.91
C LYS A 42 10.68 19.49 6.89
N GLN A 43 9.52 19.03 6.40
CA GLN A 43 8.39 18.80 7.30
C GLN A 43 8.60 17.57 8.19
N TYR A 44 9.29 16.54 7.71
CA TYR A 44 9.64 15.38 8.52
C TYR A 44 10.58 15.78 9.68
N GLU A 45 11.58 16.63 9.42
CA GLU A 45 12.44 17.20 10.45
C GLU A 45 11.66 18.06 11.44
N ASN A 46 10.71 18.88 10.97
CA ASN A 46 9.83 19.69 11.84
C ASN A 46 8.96 18.85 12.79
N LEU A 47 8.67 17.60 12.44
CA LEU A 47 7.97 16.64 13.32
C LEU A 47 8.89 16.03 14.39
N GLY A 48 10.18 16.41 14.40
CA GLY A 48 11.19 15.94 15.36
C GLY A 48 12.10 14.83 14.82
N TYR A 49 12.03 14.49 13.53
CA TYR A 49 12.86 13.46 12.90
C TYR A 49 14.14 14.05 12.28
N THR A 50 14.87 14.88 13.03
CA THR A 50 15.97 15.74 12.52
C THR A 50 17.19 15.01 11.94
N GLU A 51 17.38 13.73 12.27
CA GLU A 51 18.51 12.92 11.78
C GLU A 51 18.06 11.74 10.91
N LYS A 52 16.82 11.78 10.39
CA LYS A 52 16.25 10.72 9.56
C LYS A 52 15.84 11.25 8.20
N TYR A 53 15.95 10.39 7.19
CA TYR A 53 15.51 10.72 5.85
C TYR A 53 14.06 10.28 5.65
N PHE A 54 13.24 11.19 5.11
CA PHE A 54 11.86 10.88 4.77
C PHE A 54 11.78 9.75 3.72
N ASN A 55 12.76 9.68 2.81
CA ASN A 55 12.80 8.64 1.79
C ASN A 55 12.95 7.24 2.39
N ASP A 56 13.74 7.09 3.44
CA ASP A 56 13.89 5.81 4.14
C ASP A 56 12.53 5.38 4.70
N ARG A 57 11.77 6.33 5.28
CA ARG A 57 10.43 6.05 5.78
C ARG A 57 9.46 5.64 4.67
N VAL A 58 9.54 6.24 3.49
CA VAL A 58 8.73 5.85 2.33
C VAL A 58 9.06 4.42 1.91
N VAL A 59 10.34 4.08 1.80
CA VAL A 59 10.80 2.73 1.42
C VAL A 59 10.37 1.70 2.46
N GLU A 60 10.54 1.99 3.76
CA GLU A 60 10.07 1.13 4.85
C GLU A 60 8.56 0.85 4.78
N VAL A 61 7.75 1.86 4.47
CA VAL A 61 6.29 1.69 4.34
C VAL A 61 5.95 0.84 3.12
N ILE A 62 6.66 1.01 2.01
CA ILE A 62 6.46 0.15 0.83
C ILE A 62 6.81 -1.30 1.17
N ASP A 63 7.94 -1.54 1.84
CA ASP A 63 8.35 -2.89 2.28
C ASP A 63 7.30 -3.53 3.20
N HIS A 64 6.83 -2.79 4.19
CA HIS A 64 5.75 -3.22 5.09
C HIS A 64 4.45 -3.54 4.34
N LEU A 65 4.11 -2.83 3.27
CA LEU A 65 2.95 -3.14 2.43
C LEU A 65 3.16 -4.41 1.59
N LEU A 66 4.38 -4.62 1.08
CA LEU A 66 4.74 -5.82 0.32
C LEU A 66 4.71 -7.09 1.17
N GLU A 67 4.90 -6.98 2.49
CA GLU A 67 4.74 -8.06 3.47
C GLU A 67 3.28 -8.49 3.70
N ALA A 68 2.29 -7.80 3.12
CA ALA A 68 0.89 -8.20 3.25
C ALA A 68 0.70 -9.67 2.79
N PRO A 69 0.01 -10.52 3.55
CA PRO A 69 -0.13 -11.94 3.20
C PRO A 69 -1.00 -12.13 1.95
N ASP A 70 -0.67 -13.13 1.14
CA ASP A 70 -1.50 -13.54 0.01
C ASP A 70 -2.60 -14.52 0.48
N VAL A 71 -3.82 -14.00 0.60
CA VAL A 71 -4.96 -14.79 1.07
C VAL A 71 -5.66 -15.45 -0.12
N HIS A 72 -5.54 -16.76 -0.22
CA HIS A 72 -6.10 -17.59 -1.29
C HIS A 72 -7.50 -18.14 -0.96
N ARG A 73 -7.93 -18.01 0.30
CA ARG A 73 -9.22 -18.47 0.80
C ARG A 73 -10.23 -17.33 0.89
N LEU A 74 -11.52 -17.68 0.97
CA LEU A 74 -12.57 -16.70 1.27
C LEU A 74 -12.25 -15.95 2.56
N VAL A 75 -12.20 -14.62 2.47
CA VAL A 75 -11.95 -13.76 3.61
C VAL A 75 -13.27 -13.53 4.33
N LEU A 76 -13.42 -14.13 5.50
CA LEU A 76 -14.62 -14.01 6.32
C LEU A 76 -14.58 -12.70 7.13
N LEU A 77 -15.75 -12.11 7.30
CA LEU A 77 -15.98 -10.89 8.07
C LEU A 77 -16.87 -11.21 9.27
N SER A 78 -16.60 -10.54 10.38
CA SER A 78 -17.48 -10.45 11.54
C SER A 78 -17.96 -9.00 11.67
N GLN A 79 -19.13 -8.82 12.27
CA GLN A 79 -19.67 -7.50 12.59
C GLN A 79 -19.97 -7.45 14.09
N PRO A 80 -18.93 -7.39 14.95
CA PRO A 80 -19.14 -7.33 16.40
C PRO A 80 -19.74 -5.99 16.86
N ARG A 81 -19.59 -4.93 16.05
CA ARG A 81 -20.13 -3.57 16.26
C ARG A 81 -20.56 -2.96 14.92
N VAL A 82 -20.63 -1.62 14.80
CA VAL A 82 -21.04 -0.94 13.56
C VAL A 82 -20.14 -1.27 12.36
N LEU A 83 -18.84 -1.47 12.60
CA LEU A 83 -17.84 -1.72 11.56
C LEU A 83 -17.62 -3.21 11.32
N TYR A 84 -17.33 -3.56 10.06
CA TYR A 84 -16.90 -4.89 9.66
C TYR A 84 -15.41 -5.12 9.98
N GLU A 85 -15.13 -6.22 10.66
CA GLU A 85 -13.79 -6.70 10.99
C GLU A 85 -13.51 -8.01 10.23
N PHE A 86 -12.23 -8.33 10.04
CA PHE A 86 -11.86 -9.65 9.57
C PHE A 86 -12.11 -10.67 10.69
N ALA A 87 -12.82 -11.75 10.36
CA ALA A 87 -13.10 -12.81 11.32
C ALA A 87 -11.83 -13.58 11.74
N ASP A 88 -10.78 -13.57 10.90
CA ASP A 88 -9.46 -14.09 11.24
C ASP A 88 -8.65 -13.05 12.04
N PRO A 89 -8.35 -13.31 13.33
CA PRO A 89 -7.62 -12.36 14.17
C PRO A 89 -6.19 -12.07 13.68
N LYS A 90 -5.61 -12.92 12.83
CA LYS A 90 -4.32 -12.65 12.19
C LYS A 90 -4.48 -11.56 11.13
N LEU A 91 -5.55 -11.61 10.34
CA LEU A 91 -5.83 -10.59 9.33
C LEU A 91 -6.32 -9.28 9.97
N GLU A 92 -7.07 -9.36 11.07
CA GLU A 92 -7.56 -8.17 11.77
C GLU A 92 -6.45 -7.40 12.51
N ARG A 93 -5.30 -8.02 12.81
CA ARG A 93 -4.15 -7.33 13.40
C ARG A 93 -3.22 -6.67 12.40
N LEU A 94 -3.45 -6.87 11.09
CA LEU A 94 -2.66 -6.23 10.05
C LEU A 94 -2.83 -4.70 10.09
N SER A 95 -1.81 -3.99 9.60
CA SER A 95 -1.91 -2.54 9.43
C SER A 95 -3.05 -2.17 8.47
N ALA A 96 -3.54 -0.93 8.59
CA ALA A 96 -4.60 -0.43 7.70
C ALA A 96 -4.25 -0.58 6.21
N GLY A 97 -3.00 -0.31 5.83
CA GLY A 97 -2.53 -0.46 4.44
C GLY A 97 -2.56 -1.92 3.96
N GLN A 98 -2.06 -2.85 4.77
CA GLN A 98 -2.12 -4.28 4.45
C GLN A 98 -3.58 -4.77 4.39
N LYS A 99 -4.46 -4.29 5.27
CA LYS A 99 -5.91 -4.58 5.20
C LYS A 99 -6.55 -4.05 3.92
N ILE A 100 -6.12 -2.90 3.41
CA ILE A 100 -6.60 -2.37 2.10
C ILE A 100 -6.20 -3.30 0.96
N LEU A 101 -4.96 -3.82 0.96
CA LEU A 101 -4.51 -4.83 0.00
C LEU A 101 -5.36 -6.12 0.07
N LEU A 102 -5.79 -6.53 1.25
CA LEU A 102 -6.73 -7.66 1.38
C LEU A 102 -8.13 -7.30 0.84
N ARG A 103 -8.63 -6.10 1.15
CA ARG A 103 -9.97 -5.65 0.77
C ARG A 103 -10.13 -5.43 -0.74
N MET A 104 -9.06 -5.11 -1.46
CA MET A 104 -9.10 -4.99 -2.91
C MET A 104 -9.21 -6.32 -3.65
N GLY A 105 -9.01 -7.45 -2.97
CA GLY A 105 -9.04 -8.78 -3.58
C GLY A 105 -7.71 -9.14 -4.25
N ARG A 106 -7.52 -10.44 -4.48
CA ARG A 106 -6.23 -11.02 -4.90
C ARG A 106 -5.64 -10.40 -6.16
N GLU A 107 -6.43 -10.31 -7.24
CA GLU A 107 -5.96 -9.79 -8.54
C GLU A 107 -5.45 -8.35 -8.40
N ASN A 108 -6.27 -7.46 -7.84
CA ASN A 108 -5.89 -6.08 -7.57
C ASN A 108 -4.67 -5.96 -6.64
N ALA A 109 -4.56 -6.83 -5.63
CA ALA A 109 -3.43 -6.82 -4.70
C ALA A 109 -2.12 -7.24 -5.38
N VAL A 110 -2.17 -8.20 -6.30
CA VAL A 110 -1.00 -8.61 -7.10
C VAL A 110 -0.50 -7.44 -7.94
N GLU A 111 -1.38 -6.78 -8.68
CA GLU A 111 -1.02 -5.64 -9.53
C GLU A 111 -0.51 -4.46 -8.71
N MET A 112 -1.18 -4.12 -7.61
CA MET A 112 -0.74 -3.06 -6.72
C MET A 112 0.64 -3.38 -6.10
N LYS A 113 0.88 -4.62 -5.67
CA LYS A 113 2.20 -5.04 -5.16
C LYS A 113 3.27 -5.00 -6.25
N ALA A 114 2.95 -5.34 -7.50
CA ALA A 114 3.88 -5.20 -8.61
C ALA A 114 4.28 -3.73 -8.81
N LYS A 115 3.30 -2.82 -8.80
CA LYS A 115 3.57 -1.37 -8.89
C LYS A 115 4.40 -0.84 -7.72
N LEU A 116 4.12 -1.30 -6.50
CA LEU A 116 4.89 -0.93 -5.31
C LEU A 116 6.36 -1.36 -5.42
N ARG A 117 6.66 -2.55 -5.97
CA ARG A 117 8.04 -2.99 -6.22
C ARG A 117 8.74 -2.09 -7.23
N GLU A 118 8.06 -1.77 -8.34
CA GLU A 118 8.59 -0.88 -9.37
C GLU A 118 8.95 0.51 -8.80
N ILE A 119 8.06 1.09 -7.98
CA ILE A 119 8.31 2.36 -7.30
C ILE A 119 9.50 2.23 -6.34
N ARG A 120 9.54 1.17 -5.53
CA ARG A 120 10.64 0.93 -4.59
C ARG A 120 11.98 0.91 -5.29
N GLU A 121 12.10 0.12 -6.36
CA GLU A 121 13.33 0.01 -7.17
C GLU A 121 13.76 1.37 -7.72
N ALA A 122 12.83 2.13 -8.28
CA ALA A 122 13.11 3.46 -8.81
C ALA A 122 13.54 4.46 -7.71
N LEU A 123 13.01 4.38 -6.49
CA LEU A 123 13.39 5.23 -5.36
C LEU A 123 14.80 4.94 -4.84
N VAL A 124 15.21 3.67 -4.79
CA VAL A 124 16.53 3.26 -4.27
C VAL A 124 17.62 3.25 -5.35
N SER A 125 17.24 3.24 -6.63
CA SER A 125 18.19 3.37 -7.74
C SER A 125 18.95 4.69 -7.63
N LYS A 126 20.28 4.61 -7.57
CA LYS A 126 21.13 5.79 -7.77
C LYS A 126 20.89 6.25 -9.21
N VAL A 127 20.57 7.53 -9.40
CA VAL A 127 20.60 8.12 -10.75
C VAL A 127 22.02 7.92 -11.25
N THR A 128 22.21 7.01 -12.20
CA THR A 128 23.43 6.96 -12.99
C THR A 128 23.35 8.18 -13.89
N SER A 129 23.84 9.31 -13.39
CA SER A 129 24.10 10.48 -14.21
C SER A 129 25.19 10.07 -15.19
N GLY A 130 24.80 9.79 -16.43
CA GLY A 130 25.71 9.77 -17.59
C GLY A 130 25.99 11.19 -18.04
#